data_AF-A0A7S4JNI8-F1
#
_entry.id   AF-A0A7S4JNI8-F1
#
_cell.length_a   1.000
_cell.length_b   1.000
_cell.length_c   1.000
_cell.angle_alpha   90.00
_cell.angle_beta   90.00
_cell.angle_gamma   90.00
#
_symmetry.space_group_name_H-M   'P 1'
#
loop_
_entity.id
_entity.type
_entity.pdbx_description
1 polymer ?
#
loop_
_entity_poly.entity_id
_entity_poly.type
_entity_poly.pdbx_seq_one_letter_code
_entity_poly.pdbx_strand_id
1 'polypeptide(L)'
;KLVEESFYLPGGGHVRLAKPYQQMMEHCVLIYPAQREILLEMLQKIWDVSLQLGGNGNQEEKVLAGDIAIDNMLFLFELGSVLRAMRSLARWAPVMTPEQQHRTVTEILSCSLPPFSSQFVSTFLGLLQKMPSLDALQLSAESKSLMKDFQTYLEGSKGKHDIDEDLQGIVKEISSTSW
;
A
#
# COMPACT_ATOMS: atom_id res chain seq x y z
N LYS A 1 28.52 19.36 -14.34
CA LYS A 1 28.23 18.04 -14.96
C LYS A 1 27.02 17.48 -14.23
N LEU A 2 25.83 17.63 -14.81
CA LEU A 2 24.65 16.88 -14.38
C LEU A 2 24.94 15.42 -14.71
N VAL A 3 25.00 14.56 -13.70
CA VAL A 3 25.10 13.11 -13.90
C VAL A 3 23.71 12.68 -14.38
N GLU A 4 23.60 12.30 -15.65
CA GLU A 4 22.43 11.62 -16.19
C GLU A 4 22.29 10.26 -15.49
N GLU A 5 21.55 10.23 -14.38
CA GLU A 5 21.09 8.97 -13.80
C GLU A 5 19.97 8.42 -14.68
N SER A 6 20.32 7.37 -15.40
CA SER A 6 19.65 6.85 -16.59
C SER A 6 18.23 6.31 -16.34
N PHE A 7 17.35 6.57 -17.30
CA PHE A 7 16.10 5.82 -17.51
C PHE A 7 16.42 4.55 -18.33
N TYR A 8 16.00 3.37 -17.88
CA TYR A 8 16.13 2.13 -18.67
C TYR A 8 14.82 1.36 -18.82
N LEU A 9 14.44 1.12 -20.07
CA LEU A 9 13.72 -0.04 -20.62
C LEU A 9 14.17 -0.14 -22.10
N PRO A 10 14.36 -1.31 -22.76
CA PRO A 10 14.15 -2.71 -22.36
C PRO A 10 15.44 -3.58 -22.46
N GLY A 11 15.57 -4.63 -21.63
CA GLY A 11 16.67 -5.62 -21.75
C GLY A 11 17.39 -6.03 -20.46
N GLY A 12 17.04 -5.46 -19.32
CA GLY A 12 17.64 -5.75 -18.01
C GLY A 12 18.33 -4.52 -17.43
N GLY A 13 17.87 -4.09 -16.25
CA GLY A 13 18.57 -3.12 -15.40
C GLY A 13 17.97 -1.71 -15.34
N HIS A 14 17.22 -1.48 -14.26
CA HIS A 14 16.97 -0.22 -13.54
C HIS A 14 15.96 0.83 -14.06
N VAL A 15 14.73 0.76 -13.50
CA VAL A 15 13.91 1.94 -13.23
C VAL A 15 14.03 2.26 -11.73
N ARG A 16 15.06 3.02 -11.36
CA ARG A 16 14.98 3.84 -10.15
C ARG A 16 14.44 5.18 -10.61
N LEU A 17 13.30 5.61 -10.06
CA LEU A 17 13.10 7.05 -9.94
C LEU A 17 14.25 7.52 -9.05
N ALA A 18 15.24 8.22 -9.62
CA ALA A 18 16.32 8.73 -8.80
C ALA A 18 15.70 9.53 -7.65
N LYS A 19 16.27 9.41 -6.44
CA LYS A 19 15.75 10.07 -5.23
C LYS A 19 15.37 11.54 -5.45
N PRO A 20 16.09 12.34 -6.27
CA PRO A 20 15.68 13.70 -6.64
C PRO A 20 14.38 13.78 -7.44
N TYR A 21 14.10 12.84 -8.34
CA TYR A 21 12.82 12.77 -9.08
C TYR A 21 11.67 12.35 -8.18
N GLN A 22 11.91 11.43 -7.25
CA GLN A 22 10.92 11.09 -6.23
C GLN A 22 10.56 12.32 -5.40
N GLN A 23 11.56 13.02 -4.85
CA GLN A 23 11.37 14.26 -4.09
C GLN A 23 10.68 15.35 -4.92
N MET A 24 11.05 15.50 -6.19
CA MET A 24 10.42 16.45 -7.10
C MET A 24 8.94 16.11 -7.33
N MET A 25 8.62 14.83 -7.55
CA MET A 25 7.22 14.39 -7.70
C MET A 25 6.44 14.61 -6.42
N GLU A 26 7.01 14.29 -5.26
CA GLU A 26 6.44 14.56 -3.93
C GLU A 26 6.11 16.05 -3.78
N HIS A 27 7.05 16.94 -4.11
CA HIS A 27 6.85 18.39 -4.14
C HIS A 27 5.76 18.81 -5.14
N CYS A 28 5.73 18.23 -6.34
CA CYS A 28 4.72 18.56 -7.35
C CYS A 28 3.30 18.20 -6.89
N VAL A 29 3.10 17.05 -6.26
CA VAL A 29 1.77 16.61 -5.80
C VAL A 29 1.33 17.26 -4.48
N LEU A 30 2.29 17.78 -3.71
CA LEU A 30 2.03 18.68 -2.59
C LEU A 30 1.47 20.03 -3.07
N ILE A 31 2.11 20.62 -4.09
CA ILE A 31 1.75 21.95 -4.60
C ILE A 31 0.51 21.89 -5.51
N TYR A 32 0.36 20.82 -6.30
CA TYR A 32 -0.70 20.68 -7.29
C TYR A 32 -1.53 19.40 -7.03
N PRO A 33 -2.60 19.47 -6.23
CA PRO A 33 -3.43 18.30 -5.92
C PRO A 33 -4.02 17.60 -7.15
N ALA A 34 -4.28 18.34 -8.24
CA ALA A 34 -4.74 17.77 -9.51
C ALA A 34 -3.73 16.78 -10.14
N GLN A 35 -2.44 16.91 -9.81
CA GLN A 35 -1.38 16.02 -10.31
C GLN A 35 -1.30 14.70 -9.53
N ARG A 36 -1.98 14.58 -8.37
CA ARG A 36 -1.99 13.34 -7.58
C ARG A 36 -2.56 12.17 -8.37
N GLU A 37 -3.60 12.42 -9.17
CA GLU A 37 -4.21 11.39 -10.02
C GLU A 37 -3.28 10.94 -11.14
N ILE A 38 -2.56 11.88 -11.75
CA ILE A 38 -1.56 11.55 -12.77
C ILE A 38 -0.42 10.73 -12.15
N LEU A 39 0.07 11.13 -10.97
CA LEU A 39 1.09 10.36 -10.25
C LEU A 39 0.58 8.95 -9.90
N LEU A 40 -0.67 8.83 -9.44
CA LEU A 40 -1.29 7.55 -9.12
C LEU A 40 -1.36 6.63 -10.33
N GLU A 41 -1.79 7.14 -11.50
CA GLU A 41 -1.79 6.38 -12.75
C GLU A 41 -0.38 5.98 -13.21
N MET A 42 0.60 6.88 -13.05
CA MET A 42 2.00 6.58 -13.36
C MET A 42 2.55 5.46 -12.49
N LEU A 43 2.31 5.50 -11.18
CA LEU A 43 2.75 4.46 -10.24
C LEU A 43 2.10 3.11 -10.52
N GLN A 44 0.81 3.10 -10.88
CA GLN A 44 0.13 1.90 -11.33
C GLN A 44 0.79 1.30 -12.58
N LYS A 45 1.12 2.13 -13.56
CA LYS A 45 1.86 1.68 -14.74
C LYS A 45 3.26 1.19 -14.40
N ILE A 46 3.97 1.85 -13.49
CA ILE A 46 5.31 1.41 -13.04
C ILE A 46 5.21 0.03 -12.37
N TRP A 47 4.22 -0.19 -11.50
CA TRP A 47 3.97 -1.48 -10.87
C TRP A 47 3.62 -2.55 -11.90
N ASP A 48 2.65 -2.27 -12.78
CA ASP A 48 2.21 -3.21 -13.81
C ASP A 48 3.36 -3.56 -14.76
N VAL A 49 4.19 -2.58 -15.14
CA VAL A 49 5.39 -2.79 -15.95
C VAL A 49 6.44 -3.60 -15.18
N SER A 50 6.62 -3.37 -13.88
CA SER A 50 7.54 -4.15 -13.05
C SER A 50 7.10 -5.61 -12.87
N LEU A 51 5.79 -5.88 -12.96
CA LEU A 51 5.23 -7.24 -12.96
C LEU A 51 5.17 -7.88 -14.36
N GLN A 52 4.76 -7.14 -15.38
CA GLN A 52 4.58 -7.62 -16.77
C GLN A 52 5.91 -7.75 -17.51
N LEU A 53 6.83 -6.82 -17.29
CA LEU A 53 8.23 -7.13 -17.44
C LEU A 53 8.60 -8.01 -16.25
N GLY A 54 8.27 -9.29 -16.38
CA GLY A 54 9.15 -10.36 -15.91
C GLY A 54 10.50 -10.27 -16.62
N GLY A 55 11.11 -9.07 -16.59
CA GLY A 55 12.34 -8.73 -17.24
C GLY A 55 13.43 -9.61 -16.67
N ASN A 56 14.47 -9.79 -17.46
CA ASN A 56 15.69 -10.54 -17.16
C ASN A 56 16.46 -10.03 -15.92
N GLY A 57 15.83 -9.29 -15.02
CA GLY A 57 16.36 -8.82 -13.76
C GLY A 57 16.29 -9.88 -12.66
N ASN A 58 17.21 -9.80 -11.71
CA ASN A 58 17.27 -10.74 -10.59
C ASN A 58 16.10 -10.48 -9.60
N GLN A 59 15.88 -11.41 -8.67
CA GLN A 59 14.78 -11.31 -7.69
C GLN A 59 14.87 -10.02 -6.84
N GLU A 60 16.07 -9.54 -6.55
CA GLU A 60 16.31 -8.33 -5.75
C GLU A 60 15.79 -7.06 -6.46
N GLU A 61 15.96 -6.97 -7.78
CA GLU A 61 15.47 -5.83 -8.57
C GLU A 61 13.94 -5.75 -8.58
N LYS A 62 13.26 -6.89 -8.59
CA LYS A 62 11.79 -6.95 -8.53
C LYS A 62 11.27 -6.51 -7.16
N VAL A 63 11.93 -6.96 -6.09
CA VAL A 63 11.60 -6.55 -4.72
C VAL A 63 11.80 -5.04 -4.56
N LEU A 64 12.94 -4.50 -5.01
CA LEU A 64 13.26 -3.08 -4.91
C LEU A 64 12.29 -2.20 -5.72
N ALA A 65 11.92 -2.62 -6.93
CA ALA A 65 10.92 -1.90 -7.73
C ALA A 65 9.55 -1.90 -7.06
N GLY A 66 9.18 -3.02 -6.44
CA GLY A 66 7.98 -3.13 -5.62
C GLY A 66 8.00 -2.17 -4.43
N ASP A 67 9.12 -2.10 -3.69
CA ASP A 67 9.27 -1.19 -2.55
C ASP A 67 9.07 0.27 -2.96
N ILE A 68 9.69 0.70 -4.07
CA ILE A 68 9.55 2.08 -4.56
C ILE A 68 8.08 2.41 -4.88
N ALA A 69 7.37 1.50 -5.55
CA ALA A 69 6.00 1.74 -5.93
C ALA A 69 5.04 1.74 -4.72
N ILE A 70 5.28 0.88 -3.73
CA ILE A 70 4.54 0.87 -2.46
C ILE A 70 4.78 2.18 -1.70
N ASP A 71 6.03 2.62 -1.58
CA ASP A 71 6.39 3.85 -0.87
C ASP A 71 5.70 5.08 -1.44
N ASN A 72 5.70 5.21 -2.77
CA ASN A 72 5.01 6.32 -3.42
C ASN A 72 3.48 6.23 -3.28
N MET A 73 2.92 5.01 -3.20
CA MET A 73 1.48 4.83 -3.00
C MET A 73 1.06 5.15 -1.57
N LEU A 74 1.91 4.83 -0.58
CA LEU A 74 1.74 5.24 0.82
C LEU A 74 1.91 6.76 0.99
N PHE A 75 2.85 7.37 0.28
CA PHE A 75 2.95 8.83 0.25
C PHE A 75 1.68 9.49 -0.33
N LEU A 76 1.13 8.97 -1.43
CA LEU A 76 -0.14 9.46 -1.97
C LEU A 76 -1.31 9.27 -1.00
N PHE A 77 -1.29 8.19 -0.21
CA PHE A 77 -2.25 7.95 0.87
C PHE A 77 -2.17 9.07 1.92
N GLU A 78 -0.98 9.39 2.43
CA GLU A 78 -0.76 10.48 3.39
C GLU A 78 -1.23 11.84 2.87
N LEU A 79 -1.06 12.09 1.57
CA LEU A 79 -1.54 13.33 0.94
C LEU A 79 -3.05 13.41 0.75
N GLY A 80 -3.81 12.38 1.11
CA GLY A 80 -5.28 12.37 1.05
C GLY A 80 -5.87 11.60 -0.13
N SER A 81 -5.07 10.88 -0.92
CA SER A 81 -5.56 9.96 -1.97
C SER A 81 -5.95 8.59 -1.42
N VAL A 82 -6.40 8.56 -0.16
CA VAL A 82 -6.57 7.41 0.74
C VAL A 82 -7.23 6.20 0.06
N LEU A 83 -8.46 6.37 -0.45
CA LEU A 83 -9.23 5.23 -0.98
C LEU A 83 -8.69 4.69 -2.32
N ARG A 84 -8.07 5.54 -3.16
CA ARG A 84 -7.51 5.10 -4.45
C ARG A 84 -6.17 4.43 -4.25
N ALA A 85 -5.36 4.93 -3.32
CA ALA A 85 -4.10 4.31 -2.92
C ALA A 85 -4.35 2.92 -2.32
N MET A 86 -5.24 2.79 -1.34
CA MET A 86 -5.57 1.48 -0.74
C MET A 86 -6.13 0.48 -1.76
N ARG A 87 -7.00 0.92 -2.68
CA ARG A 87 -7.50 0.04 -3.76
C ARG A 87 -6.38 -0.43 -4.70
N SER A 88 -5.37 0.39 -4.93
CA SER A 88 -4.20 0.02 -5.74
C SER A 88 -3.35 -1.00 -4.99
N LEU A 89 -3.03 -0.73 -3.73
CA LEU A 89 -2.33 -1.67 -2.85
C LEU A 89 -3.07 -3.00 -2.73
N ALA A 90 -4.40 -3.00 -2.69
CA ALA A 90 -5.20 -4.24 -2.64
C ALA A 90 -5.05 -5.08 -3.91
N ARG A 91 -4.91 -4.46 -5.09
CA ARG A 91 -4.63 -5.20 -6.33
C ARG A 91 -3.23 -5.81 -6.32
N TRP A 92 -2.30 -5.17 -5.63
CA TRP A 92 -0.89 -5.55 -5.56
C TRP A 92 -0.60 -6.57 -4.46
N ALA A 93 -1.42 -6.61 -3.40
CA ALA A 93 -1.24 -7.44 -2.22
C ALA A 93 -0.90 -8.91 -2.50
N PRO A 94 -1.53 -9.62 -3.47
CA PRO A 94 -1.23 -11.04 -3.73
C PRO A 94 0.20 -11.32 -4.21
N VAL A 95 0.90 -10.31 -4.74
CA VAL A 95 2.26 -10.45 -5.27
C VAL A 95 3.30 -9.65 -4.49
N MET A 96 2.90 -8.98 -3.41
CA MET A 96 3.81 -8.38 -2.44
C MET A 96 4.51 -9.45 -1.61
N THR A 97 5.74 -9.18 -1.17
CA THR A 97 6.38 -10.03 -0.15
C THR A 97 5.69 -9.87 1.21
N PRO A 98 5.83 -10.84 2.13
CA PRO A 98 5.30 -10.70 3.49
C PRO A 98 5.77 -9.43 4.20
N GLU A 99 7.02 -9.01 3.99
CA GLU A 99 7.60 -7.79 4.56
C GLU A 99 6.93 -6.52 3.99
N GLN A 100 6.66 -6.52 2.69
CA GLN A 100 5.95 -5.42 2.01
C GLN A 100 4.50 -5.31 2.49
N GLN A 101 3.81 -6.45 2.66
CA GLN A 101 2.44 -6.48 3.19
C GLN A 101 2.40 -5.97 4.63
N HIS A 102 3.31 -6.47 5.47
CA HIS A 102 3.46 -6.01 6.86
C HIS A 102 3.63 -4.50 6.92
N ARG A 103 4.63 -3.95 6.22
CA ARG A 103 4.89 -2.51 6.19
C ARG A 103 3.68 -1.72 5.70
N THR A 104 3.01 -2.19 4.64
CA THR A 104 1.82 -1.54 4.09
C THR A 104 0.71 -1.41 5.14
N VAL A 105 0.44 -2.47 5.90
CA VAL A 105 -0.56 -2.45 6.98
C VAL A 105 -0.14 -1.50 8.10
N THR A 106 1.12 -1.56 8.52
CA THR A 106 1.66 -0.67 9.57
C THR A 106 1.49 0.80 9.20
N GLU A 107 1.93 1.19 8.00
CA GLU A 107 1.93 2.59 7.56
C GLU A 107 0.51 3.13 7.35
N ILE A 108 -0.41 2.31 6.81
CA ILE A 108 -1.81 2.73 6.70
C ILE A 108 -2.40 3.00 8.07
N LEU A 109 -2.17 2.13 9.06
CA LEU A 109 -2.72 2.30 10.40
C LEU A 109 -2.01 3.38 11.22
N SER A 110 -0.70 3.57 11.07
CA SER A 110 0.06 4.62 11.76
C SER A 110 -0.36 6.03 11.30
N CYS A 111 -0.69 6.17 10.01
CA CYS A 111 -1.14 7.43 9.42
C CYS A 111 -2.65 7.66 9.53
N SER A 112 -3.43 6.69 10.05
CA SER A 112 -4.88 6.78 10.15
C SER A 112 -5.34 6.81 11.60
N LEU A 113 -6.02 7.88 12.00
CA LEU A 113 -6.61 7.99 13.33
C LEU A 113 -8.14 7.80 13.27
N PRO A 114 -8.74 7.10 14.25
CA PRO A 114 -10.19 7.04 14.36
C PRO A 114 -10.79 8.43 14.66
N PRO A 115 -12.06 8.69 14.29
CA PRO A 115 -13.00 7.76 13.70
C PRO A 115 -12.76 7.51 12.21
N PHE A 116 -12.81 6.25 11.78
CA PHE A 116 -12.72 5.87 10.38
C PHE A 116 -14.07 6.04 9.67
N SER A 117 -14.05 6.34 8.38
CA SER A 117 -15.25 6.32 7.55
C SER A 117 -15.61 4.88 7.15
N SER A 118 -16.89 4.60 6.85
CA SER A 118 -17.30 3.28 6.35
C SER A 118 -16.57 2.89 5.06
N GLN A 119 -16.28 3.87 4.20
CA GLN A 119 -15.50 3.64 2.98
C GLN A 119 -14.05 3.27 3.29
N PHE A 120 -13.43 3.90 4.29
CA PHE A 120 -12.09 3.51 4.74
C PHE A 120 -12.10 2.08 5.26
N VAL A 121 -13.00 1.77 6.20
CA VAL A 121 -13.11 0.44 6.83
C VAL A 121 -13.32 -0.64 5.76
N SER A 122 -14.29 -0.47 4.86
CA SER A 122 -14.55 -1.43 3.79
C SER A 122 -13.35 -1.60 2.86
N THR A 123 -12.70 -0.50 2.46
CA THR A 123 -11.54 -0.57 1.54
C THR A 123 -10.34 -1.23 2.21
N PHE A 124 -10.10 -0.94 3.48
CA PHE A 124 -9.00 -1.53 4.25
C PHE A 124 -9.23 -3.02 4.53
N LEU A 125 -10.46 -3.43 4.88
CA LEU A 125 -10.81 -4.85 5.00
C LEU A 125 -10.64 -5.58 3.66
N GLY A 126 -11.02 -4.97 2.55
CA GLY A 126 -10.79 -5.52 1.21
C GLY A 126 -9.31 -5.62 0.81
N LEU A 127 -8.45 -4.75 1.35
CA LEU A 127 -7.00 -4.88 1.24
C LEU A 127 -6.50 -6.11 2.03
N LEU A 128 -6.89 -6.22 3.30
CA LEU A 128 -6.49 -7.34 4.18
C LEU A 128 -6.95 -8.69 3.62
N GLN A 129 -8.15 -8.76 3.04
CA GLN A 129 -8.68 -9.98 2.40
C GLN A 129 -7.77 -10.53 1.28
N LYS A 130 -7.00 -9.66 0.63
CA LYS A 130 -6.11 -10.03 -0.49
C LYS A 130 -4.69 -10.33 -0.07
N MET A 131 -4.38 -10.18 1.22
CA MET A 131 -3.12 -10.62 1.80
C MET A 131 -3.26 -12.09 2.22
N PRO A 132 -2.16 -12.86 2.27
CA PRO A 132 -2.13 -14.13 2.98
C PRO A 132 -2.64 -13.94 4.42
N SER A 133 -3.12 -15.03 5.04
CA SER A 133 -3.73 -15.01 6.37
C SER A 133 -2.97 -14.10 7.34
N LEU A 134 -3.73 -13.31 8.10
CA LEU A 134 -3.17 -12.34 9.04
C LEU A 134 -2.25 -13.00 10.09
N ASP A 135 -2.53 -14.26 10.43
CA ASP A 135 -1.72 -15.06 11.35
C ASP A 135 -0.39 -15.51 10.73
N ALA A 136 -0.34 -15.63 9.40
CA ALA A 136 0.88 -15.94 8.65
C ALA A 136 1.74 -14.68 8.39
N LEU A 137 1.15 -13.48 8.49
CA LEU A 137 1.91 -12.25 8.51
C LEU A 137 2.69 -12.20 9.83
N GLN A 138 4.02 -12.32 9.76
CA GLN A 138 4.90 -12.18 10.92
C GLN A 138 4.96 -10.70 11.36
N LEU A 139 3.84 -10.20 11.90
CA LEU A 139 3.70 -8.81 12.28
C LEU A 139 4.64 -8.46 13.44
N SER A 140 5.26 -7.28 13.35
CA SER A 140 6.02 -6.68 14.45
C SER A 140 5.10 -6.37 15.64
N ALA A 141 5.68 -6.15 16.82
CA ALA A 141 4.92 -5.76 18.01
C ALA A 141 4.13 -4.46 17.81
N GLU A 142 4.68 -3.51 17.06
CA GLU A 142 4.03 -2.25 16.70
C GLU A 142 2.79 -2.50 15.83
N SER A 143 2.94 -3.28 14.76
CA SER A 143 1.83 -3.62 13.86
C SER A 143 0.73 -4.39 14.57
N LYS A 144 1.08 -5.29 15.48
CA LYS A 144 0.10 -5.99 16.33
C LYS A 144 -0.66 -5.02 17.24
N SER A 145 0.02 -4.05 17.84
CA SER A 145 -0.64 -3.00 18.62
C SER A 145 -1.63 -2.21 17.78
N LEU A 146 -1.22 -1.78 16.58
CA LEU A 146 -2.10 -1.04 15.66
C LEU A 146 -3.30 -1.87 15.19
N MET A 147 -3.09 -3.16 14.90
CA MET A 147 -4.18 -4.09 14.56
C MET A 147 -5.14 -4.30 15.72
N LYS A 148 -4.65 -4.36 16.96
CA LYS A 148 -5.47 -4.43 18.17
C LYS A 148 -6.29 -3.17 18.39
N ASP A 149 -5.71 -2.00 18.15
CA ASP A 149 -6.43 -0.72 18.24
C ASP A 149 -7.54 -0.66 17.18
N PHE A 150 -7.25 -1.10 15.95
CA PHE A 150 -8.23 -1.23 14.88
C PHE A 150 -9.35 -2.24 15.23
N GLN A 151 -9.01 -3.41 15.78
CA GLN A 151 -9.99 -4.39 16.26
C GLN A 151 -10.91 -3.77 17.33
N THR A 152 -10.33 -3.09 18.32
CA THR A 152 -11.08 -2.44 19.40
C THR A 152 -12.04 -1.39 18.83
N TYR A 153 -11.60 -0.63 17.83
CA TYR A 153 -12.46 0.30 17.11
C TYR A 153 -13.61 -0.41 16.39
N LEU A 154 -13.36 -1.50 15.66
CA LEU A 154 -14.41 -2.26 14.96
C LEU A 154 -15.46 -2.80 15.95
N GLU A 155 -15.03 -3.30 17.10
CA GLU A 155 -15.93 -3.80 18.13
C GLU A 155 -16.81 -2.69 18.74
N GLY A 156 -16.22 -1.52 19.02
CA GLY A 156 -16.93 -0.34 19.54
C GLY A 156 -17.81 0.38 18.50
N SER A 157 -17.61 0.08 17.21
CA SER A 157 -18.37 0.65 16.08
C SER A 157 -19.35 -0.35 15.46
N LYS A 158 -19.61 -1.50 16.09
CA LYS A 158 -20.59 -2.49 15.62
C LYS A 158 -21.92 -1.82 15.26
N GLY A 159 -22.36 -2.04 14.01
CA GLY A 159 -23.60 -1.47 13.45
C GLY A 159 -23.50 -0.03 12.94
N LYS A 160 -22.33 0.63 13.03
CA LYS A 160 -22.10 1.98 12.49
C LYS A 160 -21.50 1.99 11.08
N HIS A 161 -20.92 0.88 10.66
CA HIS A 161 -20.36 0.71 9.32
C HIS A 161 -21.19 -0.30 8.53
N ASP A 162 -21.55 0.08 7.31
CA ASP A 162 -22.10 -0.82 6.32
C ASP A 162 -20.93 -1.58 5.69
N ILE A 163 -20.70 -2.81 6.17
CA ILE A 163 -19.60 -3.68 5.75
C ILE A 163 -20.20 -4.77 4.88
N ASP A 164 -19.70 -4.86 3.64
CA ASP A 164 -20.06 -5.88 2.66
C ASP A 164 -20.03 -7.29 3.27
N GLU A 165 -20.99 -8.14 2.92
CA GLU A 165 -21.11 -9.52 3.40
C GLU A 165 -19.84 -10.32 3.10
N ASP A 166 -19.21 -10.05 1.95
CA ASP A 166 -17.95 -10.68 1.53
C ASP A 166 -16.76 -10.34 2.44
N LEU A 167 -16.85 -9.25 3.21
CA LEU A 167 -15.82 -8.80 4.15
C LEU A 167 -16.08 -9.26 5.59
N GLN A 168 -17.26 -9.81 5.88
CA GLN A 168 -17.62 -10.27 7.23
C GLN A 168 -16.73 -11.44 7.71
N GLY A 169 -16.19 -12.23 6.79
CA GLY A 169 -15.20 -13.26 7.09
C GLY A 169 -13.93 -12.68 7.72
N ILE A 170 -13.40 -11.61 7.13
CA ILE A 170 -12.19 -10.92 7.61
C ILE A 170 -12.44 -10.22 8.94
N VAL A 171 -13.62 -9.60 9.12
CA VAL A 171 -13.99 -9.02 10.42
C VAL A 171 -13.96 -10.08 11.53
N LYS A 172 -14.51 -11.27 11.26
CA LYS A 172 -14.47 -12.39 12.22
C LYS A 172 -13.05 -12.87 12.49
N GLU A 173 -12.21 -12.98 11.46
CA GLU A 173 -10.79 -13.35 11.61
C GLU A 173 -10.09 -12.34 12.54
N ILE A 174 -10.15 -11.05 12.23
CA ILE A 174 -9.56 -9.96 13.05
C ILE A 174 -10.06 -10.00 14.50
N SER A 175 -11.37 -10.22 14.70
CA SER A 175 -11.96 -10.31 16.05
C SER A 175 -11.55 -11.57 16.82
N SER A 176 -11.13 -12.63 16.13
CA SER A 176 -10.70 -13.90 16.73
C SER A 176 -9.18 -14.01 16.91
N THR A 177 -8.40 -13.23 16.14
CA THR A 177 -6.95 -13.18 16.23
C THR A 177 -6.52 -12.50 17.54
N SER A 178 -5.62 -13.16 18.27
CA SER A 178 -4.94 -12.57 19.42
C SER A 178 -3.72 -11.80 18.96
N TRP A 179 -3.84 -10.47 18.89
CA TRP A 179 -2.72 -9.57 18.56
C TRP A 179 -1.72 -9.41 19.71
#